data_AF-A0A9W9Z3C2-F1
#
_entry.id   AF-A0A9W9Z3C2-F1
#
_cell.length_a   1.000
_cell.length_b   1.000
_cell.length_c   1.000
_cell.angle_alpha   90.00
_cell.angle_beta   90.00
_cell.angle_gamma   90.00
#
_symmetry.space_group_name_H-M   'P 1'
#
loop_
_entity.id
_entity.type
_entity.pdbx_description
1 polymer ?
#
loop_
_entity_poly.entity_id
_entity_poly.type
_entity_poly.pdbx_seq_one_letter_code
_entity_poly.pdbx_strand_id
1 'polypeptide(L)'
;MVLNIVGFSSRKYRFHISEIILLIIAIVLEISSCLFLYSSKRLCAGQCLLFAELFERKRILQGSHSGWCFLPVLFNGVAGSSSLFLLRFIRGGKCGSRSSCLKALFLLSFSSLLTFLAAGAISHGFHVFCNSFVINRCSDQHMQQMDWRKFTPKYCDCDNGYFFLQSAEICAWCACALLCVFVFDSCCTIDHRTPSNFSFMTKSPASRQTNH
;
A
#
# COMPACT_ATOMS: atom_id res chain seq x y z
N MET A 1 -1.57 -27.38 16.15
CA MET A 1 -1.91 -26.69 17.42
C MET A 1 -2.95 -25.63 17.11
N VAL A 2 -4.19 -25.81 17.58
CA VAL A 2 -5.30 -24.88 17.35
C VAL A 2 -5.23 -23.80 18.42
N LEU A 3 -4.79 -22.59 18.05
CA LEU A 3 -4.85 -21.42 18.93
C LEU A 3 -6.32 -21.00 19.05
N ASN A 4 -6.95 -21.46 20.13
CA ASN A 4 -8.32 -21.12 20.49
C ASN A 4 -8.33 -19.75 21.17
N ILE A 5 -8.28 -18.68 20.37
CA ILE A 5 -8.54 -17.32 20.85
C ILE A 5 -10.05 -17.20 21.05
N VAL A 6 -10.47 -17.33 22.31
CA VAL A 6 -11.86 -17.14 22.76
C VAL A 6 -12.30 -15.73 22.40
N GLY A 7 -13.11 -15.60 21.33
CA GLY A 7 -13.59 -14.32 20.82
C GLY A 7 -14.13 -14.34 19.38
N PHE A 8 -13.77 -15.34 18.57
CA PHE A 8 -14.17 -15.40 17.15
C PHE A 8 -15.35 -16.36 16.85
N SER A 9 -16.40 -16.35 17.69
CA SER A 9 -17.64 -17.07 17.38
C SER A 9 -18.81 -16.12 17.18
N SER A 10 -18.91 -15.57 15.98
CA SER A 10 -20.18 -15.05 15.45
C SER A 10 -20.35 -15.50 14.01
N ARG A 11 -21.35 -16.37 13.80
CA ARG A 11 -21.76 -16.89 12.50
C ARG A 11 -22.38 -15.77 11.67
N LYS A 12 -21.58 -15.00 10.93
CA LYS A 12 -21.98 -14.49 9.60
C LYS A 12 -20.85 -13.87 8.77
N TYR A 13 -19.70 -13.50 9.33
CA TYR A 13 -18.49 -13.17 8.58
C TYR A 13 -17.26 -13.56 9.41
N ARG A 14 -16.58 -14.65 9.07
CA ARG A 14 -15.27 -14.96 9.63
C ARG A 14 -14.25 -14.44 8.63
N PHE A 15 -13.58 -13.34 8.97
CA PHE A 15 -12.28 -13.11 8.37
C PHE A 15 -11.39 -14.28 8.79
N HIS A 16 -10.76 -14.95 7.83
CA HIS A 16 -9.83 -16.01 8.12
C HIS A 16 -8.59 -15.41 8.81
N ILE A 17 -7.97 -16.17 9.70
CA ILE A 17 -6.73 -15.74 10.38
C ILE A 17 -5.66 -15.36 9.33
N SER A 18 -5.64 -16.05 8.19
CA SER A 18 -4.80 -15.74 7.03
C SER A 18 -5.00 -14.32 6.51
N GLU A 19 -6.24 -13.87 6.32
CA GLU A 19 -6.57 -12.51 5.88
C GLU A 19 -6.01 -11.47 6.87
N ILE A 20 -6.25 -11.67 8.17
CA ILE A 20 -5.74 -10.75 9.21
C ILE A 20 -4.21 -10.69 9.18
N ILE A 21 -3.53 -11.83 8.99
CA ILE A 21 -2.07 -11.89 8.85
C ILE A 21 -1.61 -11.14 7.60
N LEU A 22 -2.25 -11.33 6.46
CA LEU A 22 -1.92 -10.62 5.21
C LEU A 22 -2.05 -9.10 5.38
N LEU A 23 -3.11 -8.64 6.03
CA LEU A 23 -3.32 -7.22 6.33
C LEU A 23 -2.23 -6.66 7.26
N ILE A 24 -1.82 -7.41 8.29
CA ILE A 24 -0.73 -7.01 9.18
C ILE A 24 0.59 -6.92 8.41
N ILE A 25 0.89 -7.90 7.56
CA ILE A 25 2.11 -7.89 6.72
C ILE A 25 2.09 -6.69 5.77
N ALA A 26 0.95 -6.40 5.14
CA ALA A 26 0.80 -5.23 4.28
C ALA A 26 1.10 -3.92 5.03
N ILE A 27 0.55 -3.75 6.24
CA ILE A 27 0.81 -2.58 7.10
C ILE A 27 2.31 -2.46 7.43
N VAL A 28 2.97 -3.58 7.78
CA VAL A 28 4.41 -3.57 8.09
C VAL A 28 5.23 -3.16 6.86
N LEU A 29 4.85 -3.63 5.67
CA LEU A 29 5.52 -3.27 4.43
C LEU A 29 5.33 -1.80 4.04
N GLU A 30 4.13 -1.24 4.24
CA GLU A 30 3.87 0.20 4.04
C GLU A 30 4.73 1.06 4.97
N ILE A 31 4.80 0.70 6.25
CA ILE A 31 5.65 1.39 7.24
C ILE A 31 7.12 1.26 6.84
N SER A 32 7.56 0.07 6.43
CA SER A 32 8.95 -0.19 6.03
C SER A 32 9.33 0.64 4.80
N SER A 33 8.44 0.74 3.80
CA SER A 33 8.65 1.59 2.62
C SER A 33 8.86 3.06 3.01
N CYS A 34 8.03 3.59 3.92
CA CYS A 34 8.19 4.95 4.45
C CYS A 34 9.51 5.14 5.20
N LEU A 35 9.91 4.17 6.02
CA LEU A 35 11.16 4.22 6.78
C LEU A 35 12.38 4.21 5.87
N PHE A 36 12.37 3.43 4.79
CA PHE A 36 13.46 3.40 3.82
C PHE A 36 13.57 4.71 3.04
N LEU A 37 12.46 5.29 2.59
CA LEU A 37 12.48 6.63 1.97
C LEU A 37 12.99 7.71 2.94
N TYR A 38 12.57 7.65 4.19
CA TYR A 38 13.05 8.57 5.23
C TYR A 38 14.55 8.40 5.49
N SER A 39 15.04 7.15 5.53
CA SER A 39 16.46 6.82 5.73
C SER A 39 17.31 7.31 4.56
N SER A 40 16.87 7.08 3.33
CA SER A 40 17.50 7.62 2.11
C SER A 40 17.61 9.15 2.18
N LYS A 41 16.51 9.83 2.51
CA LYS A 41 16.49 11.29 2.67
C LYS A 41 17.45 11.77 3.76
N ARG A 42 17.52 11.06 4.89
CA ARG A 42 18.37 11.43 6.02
C ARG A 42 19.85 11.30 5.68
N LEU A 43 20.24 10.23 4.99
CA LEU A 43 21.61 10.00 4.53
C LEU A 43 22.05 11.10 3.55
N CYS A 44 21.19 11.45 2.61
CA CYS A 44 21.44 12.49 1.62
C CYS A 44 21.21 13.93 2.14
N ALA A 45 21.50 14.18 3.43
CA ALA A 45 21.40 15.50 4.07
C ALA A 45 20.07 16.25 3.84
N GLY A 46 18.97 15.49 3.79
CA GLY A 46 17.60 15.98 3.58
C GLY A 46 17.15 16.01 2.12
N GLN A 47 18.02 15.66 1.17
CA GLN A 47 17.69 15.60 -0.25
C GLN A 47 17.03 14.26 -0.61
N CYS A 48 16.09 14.29 -1.56
CA CYS A 48 15.42 13.08 -2.02
C CYS A 48 16.02 12.66 -3.37
N LEU A 49 16.43 11.41 -3.49
CA LEU A 49 16.99 10.88 -4.74
C LEU A 49 15.91 10.48 -5.77
N LEU A 50 14.65 10.32 -5.36
CA LEU A 50 13.56 10.11 -6.32
C LEU A 50 13.45 11.31 -7.27
N PHE A 51 13.37 11.03 -8.57
CA PHE A 51 13.34 12.03 -9.64
C PHE A 51 14.58 12.93 -9.71
N ALA A 52 15.66 12.57 -9.00
CA ALA A 52 16.92 13.26 -9.15
C ALA A 52 17.61 12.81 -10.44
N GLU A 53 18.35 13.71 -11.07
CA GLU A 53 19.17 13.42 -12.24
C GLU A 53 20.65 13.62 -11.88
N LEU A 54 21.46 12.56 -12.07
CA LEU A 54 22.88 12.56 -11.79
C LEU A 54 23.67 12.74 -13.09
N PHE A 55 24.26 13.92 -13.28
CA PHE A 55 25.13 14.18 -14.42
C PHE A 55 26.58 13.78 -14.10
N GLU A 56 26.95 12.52 -14.36
CA GLU A 56 28.25 11.94 -14.00
C GLU A 56 29.46 12.78 -14.47
N ARG A 57 29.43 13.30 -15.71
CA ARG A 57 30.54 14.13 -16.25
C ARG A 57 30.64 15.50 -15.60
N LYS A 58 29.51 16.14 -15.33
CA LYS A 58 29.47 17.49 -14.74
C LYS A 58 29.59 17.46 -13.22
N ARG A 59 29.42 16.29 -12.61
CA ARG A 59 29.36 16.06 -11.16
C ARG A 59 28.30 16.91 -10.47
N ILE A 60 27.09 16.91 -11.03
CA ILE A 60 25.95 17.68 -10.51
C ILE A 60 24.77 16.74 -10.31
N LEU A 61 24.12 16.84 -9.15
CA LEU A 61 22.82 16.26 -8.86
C LEU A 61 21.73 17.34 -9.02
N GLN A 62 20.81 17.15 -9.97
CA GLN A 62 19.64 18.03 -10.17
C GLN A 62 18.35 17.33 -9.75
N GLY A 63 17.25 18.08 -9.58
CA GLY A 63 15.94 17.51 -9.28
C GLY A 63 15.74 16.95 -7.87
N SER A 64 16.77 16.94 -7.03
CA SER A 64 16.76 16.32 -5.69
C SER A 64 16.01 17.14 -4.62
N HIS A 65 14.72 17.41 -4.87
CA HIS A 65 13.87 18.19 -3.98
C HIS A 65 13.25 17.31 -2.88
N SER A 66 13.25 17.81 -1.64
CA SER A 66 12.77 17.04 -0.47
C SER A 66 11.28 16.64 -0.56
N GLY A 67 10.50 17.36 -1.36
CA GLY A 67 9.08 17.10 -1.61
C GLY A 67 8.80 15.84 -2.42
N TRP A 68 9.73 15.38 -3.25
CA TRP A 68 9.51 14.17 -4.07
C TRP A 68 9.38 12.90 -3.23
N CYS A 69 10.08 12.81 -2.11
CA CYS A 69 9.94 11.72 -1.15
C CYS A 69 8.72 11.90 -0.24
N PHE A 70 8.17 13.11 -0.11
CA PHE A 70 7.03 13.36 0.77
C PHE A 70 5.73 12.80 0.19
N LEU A 71 5.53 12.90 -1.13
CA LEU A 71 4.30 12.45 -1.77
C LEU A 71 4.04 10.93 -1.57
N PRO A 72 4.98 10.01 -1.84
CA PRO A 72 4.77 8.59 -1.59
C PRO A 72 4.62 8.26 -0.10
N VAL A 73 5.35 8.96 0.78
CA VAL A 73 5.22 8.81 2.24
C VAL A 73 3.82 9.20 2.71
N LEU A 74 3.25 10.27 2.16
CA LEU A 74 1.89 10.70 2.46
C LEU A 74 0.87 9.65 2.02
N PHE A 75 0.98 9.14 0.78
CA PHE A 75 0.09 8.10 0.27
C PHE A 75 0.16 6.81 1.10
N ASN A 76 1.36 6.30 1.37
CA ASN A 76 1.53 5.12 2.24
C ASN A 76 1.07 5.38 3.67
N GLY A 77 1.24 6.60 4.21
CA GLY A 77 0.77 6.96 5.55
C GLY A 77 -0.77 6.94 5.66
N VAL A 78 -1.46 7.46 4.64
CA VAL A 78 -2.93 7.44 4.57
C VAL A 78 -3.44 6.01 4.31
N ALA A 79 -2.77 5.24 3.44
CA ALA A 79 -3.08 3.83 3.20
C ALA A 79 -2.94 3.00 4.48
N GLY A 80 -1.79 3.09 5.16
CA GLY A 80 -1.54 2.37 6.42
C GLY A 80 -2.49 2.77 7.54
N SER A 81 -2.86 4.05 7.64
CA SER A 81 -3.89 4.50 8.58
C SER A 81 -5.26 3.88 8.29
N SER A 82 -5.61 3.77 7.00
CA SER A 82 -6.85 3.14 6.54
C SER A 82 -6.85 1.63 6.83
N SER A 83 -5.73 0.95 6.55
CA SER A 83 -5.51 -0.47 6.85
C SER A 83 -5.54 -0.77 8.36
N LEU A 84 -4.96 0.10 9.19
CA LEU A 84 -5.03 0.00 10.66
C LEU A 84 -6.45 0.22 11.19
N PHE A 85 -7.19 1.19 10.61
CA PHE A 85 -8.58 1.42 10.97
C PHE A 85 -9.44 0.22 10.61
N LEU A 86 -9.23 -0.38 9.44
CA LEU A 86 -9.87 -1.64 9.03
C LEU A 86 -9.56 -2.78 10.01
N LEU A 87 -8.30 -2.95 10.40
CA LEU A 87 -7.89 -3.97 11.38
C LEU A 87 -8.61 -3.80 12.72
N ARG A 88 -8.72 -2.56 13.22
CA ARG A 88 -9.50 -2.26 14.44
C ARG A 88 -10.98 -2.54 14.26
N PHE A 89 -11.53 -2.25 13.09
CA PHE A 89 -12.93 -2.50 12.75
C PHE A 89 -13.25 -4.00 12.74
N ILE A 90 -12.37 -4.82 12.17
CA ILE A 90 -12.47 -6.28 12.15
C ILE A 90 -12.37 -6.86 13.56
N ARG A 91 -11.36 -6.45 14.35
CA ARG A 91 -11.15 -6.94 15.73
C ARG A 91 -12.30 -6.58 16.66
N GLY A 92 -12.96 -5.44 16.44
CA GLY A 92 -14.09 -4.97 17.23
C GLY A 92 -15.42 -5.68 16.94
N GLY A 93 -15.47 -6.67 16.03
CA GLY A 93 -16.68 -7.45 15.74
C GLY A 93 -17.81 -6.67 15.06
N LYS A 94 -17.53 -5.47 14.51
CA LYS A 94 -18.55 -4.55 13.96
C LYS A 94 -19.00 -4.90 12.53
N CYS A 95 -18.51 -6.00 11.95
CA CYS A 95 -18.87 -6.50 10.61
C CYS A 95 -20.19 -7.30 10.58
N GLY A 96 -21.21 -6.87 11.30
CA GLY A 96 -22.52 -7.54 11.32
C GLY A 96 -23.52 -7.05 10.25
N SER A 97 -23.29 -5.88 9.65
CA SER A 97 -24.24 -5.23 8.73
C SER A 97 -23.69 -5.07 7.30
N ARG A 98 -24.58 -5.02 6.30
CA ARG A 98 -24.22 -4.74 4.89
C ARG A 98 -23.50 -3.39 4.73
N SER A 99 -23.90 -2.38 5.50
CA SER A 99 -23.25 -1.06 5.53
C SER A 99 -21.80 -1.15 6.06
N SER A 100 -21.57 -1.94 7.12
CA SER A 100 -20.24 -2.20 7.66
C SER A 100 -19.32 -2.89 6.64
N CYS A 101 -19.86 -3.81 5.85
CA CYS A 101 -19.13 -4.53 4.82
C CYS A 101 -18.72 -3.60 3.66
N LEU A 102 -19.64 -2.77 3.17
CA LEU A 102 -19.32 -1.77 2.14
C LEU A 102 -18.26 -0.76 2.61
N LYS A 103 -18.31 -0.33 3.87
CA LYS A 103 -17.28 0.54 4.45
C LYS A 103 -15.91 -0.14 4.51
N ALA A 104 -15.86 -1.43 4.90
CA ALA A 104 -14.63 -2.20 4.93
C ALA A 104 -14.02 -2.37 3.53
N LEU A 105 -14.83 -2.73 2.53
CA LEU A 105 -14.39 -2.80 1.13
C LEU A 105 -13.90 -1.46 0.60
N PHE A 106 -14.60 -0.37 0.90
CA PHE A 106 -14.20 0.97 0.48
C PHE A 106 -12.84 1.34 1.06
N LEU A 107 -12.64 1.15 2.37
CA LEU A 107 -11.36 1.43 3.03
C LEU A 107 -10.22 0.60 2.46
N LEU A 108 -10.47 -0.68 2.20
CA LEU A 108 -9.50 -1.58 1.62
C LEU A 108 -9.14 -1.19 0.18
N SER A 109 -10.14 -0.90 -0.67
CA SER A 109 -9.93 -0.48 -2.06
C SER A 109 -9.22 0.87 -2.13
N PHE A 110 -9.60 1.80 -1.26
CA PHE A 110 -8.96 3.11 -1.13
C PHE A 110 -7.50 2.98 -0.68
N SER A 111 -7.23 2.12 0.31
CA SER A 111 -5.87 1.80 0.74
C SER A 111 -5.04 1.21 -0.40
N SER A 112 -5.56 0.19 -1.08
CA SER A 112 -4.90 -0.44 -2.24
C SER A 112 -4.59 0.56 -3.35
N LEU A 113 -5.51 1.48 -3.68
CA LEU A 113 -5.29 2.54 -4.67
C LEU A 113 -4.15 3.48 -4.25
N LEU A 114 -4.13 3.91 -2.99
CA LEU A 114 -3.08 4.80 -2.48
C LEU A 114 -1.72 4.11 -2.47
N THR A 115 -1.65 2.85 -2.04
CA THR A 115 -0.41 2.06 -2.06
C THR A 115 0.06 1.83 -3.49
N PHE A 116 -0.85 1.64 -4.46
CA PHE A 116 -0.51 1.58 -5.89
C PHE A 116 0.07 2.90 -6.39
N LEU A 117 -0.55 4.04 -6.07
CA LEU A 117 -0.03 5.36 -6.44
C LEU A 117 1.34 5.64 -5.81
N ALA A 118 1.53 5.24 -4.55
CA ALA A 118 2.82 5.35 -3.86
C ALA A 118 3.88 4.50 -4.54
N ALA A 119 3.60 3.21 -4.80
CA ALA A 119 4.50 2.30 -5.49
C ALA A 119 4.87 2.82 -6.88
N GLY A 120 3.88 3.26 -7.67
CA GLY A 120 4.10 3.84 -8.98
C GLY A 120 4.96 5.11 -8.95
N ALA A 121 4.74 6.01 -7.99
CA ALA A 121 5.56 7.21 -7.82
C ALA A 121 7.01 6.88 -7.42
N ILE A 122 7.21 5.91 -6.52
CA ILE A 122 8.54 5.44 -6.12
C ILE A 122 9.27 4.80 -7.32
N SER A 123 8.63 3.86 -8.02
CA SER A 123 9.21 3.20 -9.20
C SER A 123 9.56 4.20 -10.30
N HIS A 124 8.64 5.10 -10.64
CA HIS A 124 8.90 6.10 -11.66
C HIS A 124 10.05 7.03 -11.26
N GLY A 125 10.04 7.53 -10.02
CA GLY A 125 11.11 8.39 -9.52
C GLY A 125 12.47 7.69 -9.45
N PHE A 126 12.47 6.41 -9.07
CA PHE A 126 13.69 5.59 -9.02
C PHE A 126 14.21 5.26 -10.42
N HIS A 127 13.32 4.97 -11.37
CA HIS A 127 13.68 4.73 -12.77
C HIS A 127 14.25 5.98 -13.44
N VAL A 128 13.67 7.16 -13.21
CA VAL A 128 14.24 8.45 -13.66
C VAL A 128 15.65 8.63 -13.12
N PHE A 129 15.84 8.37 -11.81
CA PHE A 129 17.16 8.44 -11.20
C PHE A 129 18.15 7.45 -11.83
N CYS A 130 17.78 6.19 -11.98
CA CYS A 130 18.66 5.19 -12.58
C CYS A 130 18.96 5.44 -14.06
N ASN A 131 18.02 6.02 -14.82
CA ASN A 131 18.24 6.37 -16.22
C ASN A 131 19.13 7.60 -16.41
N SER A 132 19.37 8.39 -15.35
CA SER A 132 20.30 9.52 -15.43
C SER A 132 21.76 9.09 -15.50
N PHE A 133 22.07 7.83 -15.15
CA PHE A 133 23.42 7.27 -15.30
C PHE A 133 23.72 6.97 -16.78
N VAL A 134 24.74 7.63 -17.33
CA VAL A 134 25.08 7.55 -18.76
C VAL A 134 26.32 6.68 -18.99
N ILE A 135 27.28 6.71 -18.07
CA ILE A 135 28.57 6.03 -18.17
C ILE A 135 28.48 4.64 -17.52
N ASN A 136 27.87 4.56 -16.35
CA ASN A 136 27.79 3.34 -15.57
C ASN A 136 26.34 2.85 -15.43
N ARG A 137 26.17 1.57 -15.07
CA ARG A 137 24.84 1.05 -14.72
C ARG A 137 24.47 1.50 -13.32
N CYS A 138 23.21 1.92 -13.14
CA CYS A 138 22.63 2.12 -11.82
C CYS A 138 22.66 0.80 -11.05
N SER A 139 23.51 0.72 -10.03
CA SER A 139 23.64 -0.45 -9.16
C SER A 139 24.14 -0.03 -7.79
N ASP A 140 23.85 -0.86 -6.78
CA ASP A 140 24.26 -0.62 -5.40
C ASP A 140 25.79 -0.50 -5.27
N GLN A 141 26.51 -1.43 -5.91
CA GLN A 141 27.98 -1.44 -5.91
C GLN A 141 28.56 -0.16 -6.53
N HIS A 142 27.99 0.32 -7.64
CA HIS A 142 28.45 1.56 -8.27
C HIS A 142 28.16 2.77 -7.39
N MET A 143 26.97 2.82 -6.77
CA MET A 143 26.61 3.90 -5.85
C MET A 143 27.55 3.97 -4.63
N GLN A 144 27.97 2.83 -4.08
CA GLN A 144 28.93 2.80 -2.98
C GLN A 144 30.34 3.28 -3.36
N GLN A 145 30.71 3.15 -4.63
CA GLN A 145 32.04 3.54 -5.14
C GLN A 145 32.10 5.00 -5.63
N MET A 146 30.96 5.68 -5.74
CA MET A 146 30.91 7.07 -6.19
C MET A 146 31.36 8.04 -5.09
N ASP A 147 32.13 9.04 -5.49
CA ASP A 147 32.56 10.15 -4.62
C ASP A 147 31.42 11.18 -4.45
N TRP A 148 30.37 10.81 -3.72
CA TRP A 148 29.13 11.59 -3.50
C TRP A 148 29.36 13.01 -3.01
N ARG A 149 30.48 13.23 -2.30
CA ARG A 149 30.85 14.54 -1.78
C ARG A 149 31.09 15.56 -2.90
N LYS A 150 31.43 15.11 -4.10
CA LYS A 150 31.60 15.98 -5.28
C LYS A 150 30.31 16.24 -6.04
N PHE A 151 29.25 15.46 -5.79
CA PHE A 151 27.97 15.56 -6.50
C PHE A 151 26.91 16.33 -5.72
N THR A 152 27.04 16.36 -4.38
CA THR A 152 26.05 16.98 -3.50
C THR A 152 26.54 18.31 -2.95
N PRO A 153 25.68 19.35 -2.87
CA PRO A 153 26.08 20.68 -2.42
C PRO A 153 26.47 20.75 -0.93
N LYS A 154 26.22 19.67 -0.15
CA LYS A 154 26.52 19.58 1.29
C LYS A 154 27.65 18.60 1.62
N TYR A 155 28.37 18.08 0.62
CA TYR A 155 29.39 17.04 0.80
C TYR A 155 28.86 15.81 1.56
N CYS A 156 27.60 15.43 1.32
CA CYS A 156 26.97 14.30 2.01
C CYS A 156 27.20 12.99 1.25
N ASP A 157 27.32 11.89 2.00
CA ASP A 157 27.42 10.54 1.45
C ASP A 157 26.01 9.97 1.22
N CYS A 158 25.76 9.57 -0.03
CA CYS A 158 24.53 8.93 -0.48
C CYS A 158 24.79 7.50 -0.98
N ASP A 159 25.90 6.90 -0.53
CA ASP A 159 26.41 5.58 -0.92
C ASP A 159 25.35 4.48 -0.88
N ASN A 160 24.54 4.45 0.18
CA ASN A 160 23.47 3.47 0.38
C ASN A 160 22.11 3.92 -0.18
N GLY A 161 22.06 5.07 -0.85
CA GLY A 161 20.81 5.65 -1.37
C GLY A 161 20.05 4.69 -2.28
N TYR A 162 20.76 3.94 -3.11
CA TYR A 162 20.18 2.96 -4.03
C TYR A 162 19.50 1.81 -3.28
N PHE A 163 20.20 1.18 -2.34
CA PHE A 163 19.65 0.12 -1.50
C PHE A 163 18.35 0.55 -0.81
N PHE A 164 18.31 1.77 -0.25
CA PHE A 164 17.11 2.28 0.41
C PHE A 164 15.96 2.55 -0.55
N LEU A 165 16.22 3.13 -1.73
CA LEU A 165 15.17 3.37 -2.73
C LEU A 165 14.61 2.05 -3.28
N GLN A 166 15.48 1.10 -3.62
CA GLN A 166 15.09 -0.21 -4.11
C GLN A 166 14.29 -0.99 -3.05
N SER A 167 14.72 -0.94 -1.79
CA SER A 167 13.99 -1.57 -0.68
C SER A 167 12.61 -0.91 -0.47
N ALA A 168 12.53 0.42 -0.59
CA ALA A 168 11.27 1.14 -0.50
C ALA A 168 10.29 0.74 -1.62
N GLU A 169 10.80 0.59 -2.85
CA GLU A 169 10.04 0.15 -4.01
C GLU A 169 9.50 -1.28 -3.83
N ILE A 170 10.37 -2.23 -3.46
CA ILE A 170 9.98 -3.63 -3.24
C ILE A 170 8.91 -3.72 -2.15
N CYS A 171 9.10 -3.02 -1.03
CA CYS A 171 8.11 -3.01 0.05
C CYS A 171 6.77 -2.44 -0.41
N ALA A 172 6.77 -1.34 -1.17
CA ALA A 172 5.55 -0.72 -1.67
C ALA A 172 4.78 -1.64 -2.63
N TRP A 173 5.46 -2.28 -3.59
CA TRP A 173 4.83 -3.22 -4.51
C TRP A 173 4.32 -4.49 -3.82
N CYS A 174 5.08 -5.04 -2.88
CA CYS A 174 4.64 -6.18 -2.08
C CYS A 174 3.39 -5.83 -1.25
N ALA A 175 3.36 -4.66 -0.60
CA ALA A 175 2.17 -4.19 0.11
C ALA A 175 0.96 -4.04 -0.84
N CYS A 176 1.18 -3.42 -2.00
CA CYS A 176 0.15 -3.25 -3.02
C CYS A 176 -0.41 -4.59 -3.49
N ALA A 177 0.45 -5.56 -3.80
CA ALA A 177 0.04 -6.89 -4.26
C ALA A 177 -0.78 -7.62 -3.20
N LEU A 178 -0.37 -7.57 -1.94
CA LEU A 178 -1.11 -8.19 -0.83
C LEU A 178 -2.49 -7.55 -0.64
N LEU A 179 -2.58 -6.22 -0.71
CA LEU A 179 -3.86 -5.52 -0.61
C LEU A 179 -4.77 -5.83 -1.80
N CYS A 180 -4.23 -5.90 -3.02
CA CYS A 180 -5.01 -6.29 -4.20
C CYS A 180 -5.58 -7.71 -4.05
N VAL A 181 -4.77 -8.69 -3.63
CA VAL A 181 -5.24 -10.06 -3.37
C VAL A 181 -6.37 -10.06 -2.34
N PHE A 182 -6.23 -9.27 -1.27
CA PHE A 182 -7.25 -9.14 -0.24
C PHE A 182 -8.55 -8.51 -0.78
N VAL A 183 -8.46 -7.52 -1.68
CA VAL A 183 -9.63 -6.92 -2.35
C VAL A 183 -10.35 -7.96 -3.21
N PHE A 184 -9.61 -8.71 -4.04
CA PHE A 184 -10.19 -9.74 -4.89
C PHE A 184 -10.90 -10.83 -4.07
N ASP A 185 -10.26 -11.35 -3.02
CA ASP A 185 -10.85 -12.38 -2.16
C ASP A 185 -12.12 -11.89 -1.43
N SER A 186 -12.07 -10.64 -0.94
CA SER A 186 -13.21 -9.99 -0.29
C SER A 186 -14.40 -9.77 -1.24
N CYS A 187 -14.14 -9.40 -2.50
CA CYS A 187 -15.18 -9.19 -3.52
C CYS A 187 -15.84 -10.52 -3.93
N CYS A 188 -15.06 -11.57 -4.20
CA CYS A 188 -15.57 -12.89 -4.55
C CYS A 188 -16.46 -13.50 -3.46
N THR A 189 -16.14 -13.24 -2.18
CA THR A 189 -16.91 -13.73 -1.03
C THR A 189 -18.28 -13.06 -0.89
N ILE A 190 -18.44 -11.82 -1.39
CA ILE A 190 -19.70 -11.08 -1.29
C ILE A 190 -20.68 -11.51 -2.39
N ASP A 191 -20.19 -11.77 -3.60
CA ASP A 191 -21.03 -12.13 -4.74
C ASP A 191 -21.74 -13.49 -4.54
N HIS A 192 -21.04 -14.45 -3.94
CA HIS A 192 -21.62 -15.76 -3.58
C HIS A 192 -22.65 -15.72 -2.44
N ARG A 193 -22.78 -14.60 -1.71
CA ARG A 193 -23.68 -14.46 -0.56
C ARG A 193 -24.92 -13.63 -0.80
N THR A 194 -25.12 -13.11 -2.02
CA THR A 194 -26.40 -12.57 -2.45
C THR A 194 -27.27 -13.69 -3.01
N PRO A 195 -28.19 -14.31 -2.24
CA PRO A 195 -29.29 -15.02 -2.86
C PRO A 195 -30.09 -13.98 -3.65
N SER A 196 -30.25 -14.24 -4.93
CA SER A 196 -31.12 -13.55 -5.86
C SER A 196 -32.58 -13.64 -5.42
N ASN A 197 -32.95 -12.99 -4.32
CA ASN A 197 -34.35 -12.72 -3.98
C ASN A 197 -34.77 -11.40 -4.61
N PHE A 198 -34.70 -11.37 -5.94
CA PHE A 198 -35.55 -10.49 -6.76
C PHE A 198 -36.78 -11.31 -7.15
N SER A 199 -37.56 -11.70 -6.13
CA SER A 199 -38.87 -12.30 -6.35
C SER A 199 -39.82 -11.17 -6.72
N PHE A 200 -40.07 -11.08 -8.02
CA PHE A 200 -41.17 -10.37 -8.67
C PHE A 200 -42.36 -10.11 -7.73
N MET A 201 -42.73 -8.84 -7.58
CA MET A 201 -44.08 -8.44 -7.24
C MET A 201 -45.02 -8.95 -8.35
N THR A 202 -45.52 -10.18 -8.23
CA THR A 202 -46.78 -10.55 -8.87
C THR A 202 -47.90 -10.23 -7.90
N LYS A 203 -48.43 -9.01 -8.03
CA LYS A 203 -49.82 -8.72 -7.66
C LYS A 203 -50.70 -9.73 -8.42
N SER A 204 -51.44 -10.56 -7.70
CA SER A 204 -52.64 -11.19 -8.26
C SER A 204 -53.79 -11.01 -7.28
N PRO A 205 -54.98 -10.57 -7.74
CA PRO A 205 -56.06 -10.08 -6.89
C PRO A 205 -57.03 -11.19 -6.46
N ALA A 206 -57.74 -10.90 -5.37
CA ALA A 206 -59.11 -11.31 -5.08
C ALA A 206 -59.45 -12.82 -5.00
N SER A 207 -59.76 -13.26 -3.78
CA SER A 207 -61.01 -14.00 -3.54
C SER A 207 -61.44 -13.81 -2.09
N ARG A 208 -62.35 -12.85 -1.92
CA ARG A 208 -63.22 -12.67 -0.76
C ARG A 208 -64.27 -13.78 -0.81
N GLN A 209 -64.30 -14.67 0.18
CA GLN A 209 -65.49 -15.47 0.45
C GLN A 209 -65.76 -15.51 1.97
N THR A 210 -66.91 -14.94 2.28
CA THR A 210 -67.58 -14.77 3.57
C THR A 210 -68.33 -16.04 3.98
N ASN A 211 -68.40 -16.27 5.29
CA ASN A 211 -69.48 -16.85 6.10
C ASN A 211 -70.54 -17.73 5.41
N HIS A 212 -70.65 -19.01 5.80
CA HIS A 212 -71.61 -19.48 6.81
C HIS A 212 -71.34 -20.93 7.20
#